data_AF-A0A413BG41-F1
#
_entry.id   AF-A0A413BG41-F1
#
_cell.length_a   1.000
_cell.length_b   1.000
_cell.length_c   1.000
_cell.angle_alpha   90.00
_cell.angle_beta   90.00
_cell.angle_gamma   90.00
#
_symmetry.space_group_name_H-M   'P 1'
#
loop_
_entity.id
_entity.type
_entity.pdbx_description
1 polymer ?
#
loop_
_entity_poly.entity_id
_entity_poly.type
_entity_poly.pdbx_seq_one_letter_code
_entity_poly.pdbx_strand_id
1 'polypeptide(L)'
;MKELTIEELKQMPGQPVWCPEEEAYGIVMCDKIGQWAGIPFLHGVWYSDDDGVGVEFNHNIIGRKLKCFRVEDKKEIAMPPQNKEIGFGDQTLACPNCGQSAIVNPFRKDREIYPYCPWCGQKLKEAGNEQTE
;
A
#
# COMPACT_ATOMS: atom_id res chain seq x y z
N MET A 1 3.77 -3.17 -13.74
CA MET A 1 2.44 -2.81 -13.22
C MET A 1 1.41 -3.57 -14.04
N LYS A 2 0.40 -4.17 -13.40
CA LYS A 2 -0.66 -4.92 -14.07
C LYS A 2 -1.76 -3.96 -14.53
N GLU A 3 -2.11 -3.98 -15.81
CA GLU A 3 -3.28 -3.28 -16.36
C GLU A 3 -4.55 -3.92 -15.79
N LEU A 4 -5.46 -3.11 -15.28
CA LEU A 4 -6.70 -3.56 -14.65
C LEU A 4 -7.83 -3.61 -15.67
N THR A 5 -8.62 -4.68 -15.64
CA THR A 5 -9.88 -4.73 -16.40
C THR A 5 -10.98 -3.93 -15.71
N ILE A 6 -12.05 -3.63 -16.44
CA ILE A 6 -13.21 -2.90 -15.89
C ILE A 6 -13.86 -3.66 -14.73
N GLU A 7 -13.92 -4.99 -14.82
CA GLU A 7 -14.45 -5.85 -13.76
C GLU A 7 -13.58 -5.79 -12.50
N GLU A 8 -12.26 -5.80 -12.65
CA GLU A 8 -11.33 -5.64 -11.53
C GLU A 8 -11.49 -4.25 -10.88
N LEU A 9 -11.59 -3.19 -11.68
CA LEU A 9 -11.80 -1.82 -11.17
C LEU A 9 -13.08 -1.68 -10.34
N LYS A 10 -14.18 -2.31 -10.77
CA LYS A 10 -15.44 -2.31 -10.01
C LYS A 10 -15.33 -3.03 -8.66
N GLN A 11 -14.39 -3.96 -8.52
CA GLN A 11 -14.12 -4.70 -7.28
C GLN A 11 -13.09 -4.00 -6.37
N MET A 12 -12.49 -2.91 -6.84
CA MET A 12 -11.40 -2.21 -6.14
C MET A 12 -11.76 -0.78 -5.67
N PRO A 13 -13.02 -0.46 -5.25
CA PRO A 13 -13.32 0.87 -4.76
C PRO A 13 -12.45 1.20 -3.52
N GLY A 14 -11.89 2.41 -3.49
CA GLY A 14 -10.98 2.87 -2.44
C GLY A 14 -9.52 2.45 -2.62
N GLN A 15 -9.19 1.66 -3.64
CA GLN A 15 -7.81 1.25 -3.92
C GLN A 15 -7.08 2.25 -4.83
N PRO A 16 -5.76 2.44 -4.63
CA PRO A 16 -4.95 3.31 -5.47
C PRO A 16 -4.64 2.67 -6.82
N VAL A 17 -4.64 3.50 -7.86
CA VAL A 17 -4.27 3.15 -9.23
C VAL A 17 -3.38 4.25 -9.83
N TRP A 18 -2.55 3.85 -10.78
CA TRP A 18 -1.80 4.76 -11.64
C TRP A 18 -2.50 4.85 -13.00
N CYS A 19 -2.71 6.06 -13.51
CA CYS A 19 -3.25 6.29 -14.84
C CYS A 19 -2.26 7.12 -15.67
N PRO A 20 -1.62 6.55 -16.71
CA PRO A 20 -0.63 7.25 -17.50
C PRO A 20 -1.25 8.34 -18.39
N GLU A 21 -2.50 8.18 -18.83
CA GLU A 21 -3.17 9.20 -19.65
C GLU A 21 -3.40 10.51 -18.89
N GLU A 22 -3.60 10.42 -17.58
CA GLU A 22 -3.75 11.57 -16.68
C GLU A 22 -2.45 11.92 -15.96
N GLU A 23 -1.35 11.19 -16.22
CA GLU A 23 -0.06 11.28 -15.51
C GLU A 23 -0.21 11.37 -13.97
N ALA A 24 -1.21 10.70 -13.42
CA ALA A 24 -1.63 10.87 -12.03
C ALA A 24 -1.89 9.54 -11.32
N TYR A 25 -1.60 9.56 -10.02
CA TYR A 25 -2.13 8.57 -9.08
C TYR A 25 -3.53 9.00 -8.66
N GLY A 26 -4.43 8.02 -8.57
CA GLY A 26 -5.78 8.26 -8.10
C GLY A 26 -6.35 7.07 -7.36
N ILE A 27 -7.54 7.26 -6.81
CA ILE A 27 -8.33 6.25 -6.12
C ILE A 27 -9.47 5.86 -7.04
N VAL A 28 -9.72 4.55 -7.16
CA VAL A 28 -10.90 4.06 -7.88
C VAL A 28 -12.13 4.29 -7.01
N MET A 29 -13.13 4.96 -7.55
CA MET A 29 -14.45 5.07 -6.95
C MET A 29 -15.45 4.29 -7.78
N CYS A 30 -16.33 3.52 -7.14
CA CYS A 30 -17.41 2.83 -7.82
C CYS A 30 -18.61 2.74 -6.87
N ASP A 31 -19.60 3.60 -7.09
CA ASP A 31 -20.78 3.65 -6.25
C ASP A 31 -21.65 2.40 -6.45
N LYS A 32 -22.33 1.97 -5.37
CA LYS A 32 -23.28 0.85 -5.42
C LYS A 32 -24.72 1.30 -5.69
N ILE A 33 -25.01 2.59 -5.49
CA ILE A 33 -26.35 3.17 -5.57
C ILE A 33 -26.30 4.51 -6.31
N GLY A 34 -27.44 4.99 -6.80
CA GLY A 34 -27.56 6.27 -7.50
C GLY A 34 -27.34 6.18 -9.02
N GLN A 35 -27.38 7.33 -9.69
CA GLN A 35 -27.31 7.44 -11.16
C GLN A 35 -26.00 6.91 -11.75
N TRP A 36 -24.93 6.90 -10.95
CA TRP A 36 -23.59 6.47 -11.36
C TRP A 36 -23.21 5.08 -10.82
N ALA A 37 -24.19 4.33 -10.29
CA ALA A 37 -23.96 3.01 -9.72
C ALA A 37 -23.29 2.05 -10.73
N GLY A 38 -22.24 1.36 -10.27
CA GLY A 38 -21.51 0.38 -11.08
C GLY A 38 -20.61 0.97 -12.16
N ILE A 39 -20.43 2.30 -12.20
CA ILE A 39 -19.49 2.98 -13.11
C ILE A 39 -18.23 3.34 -12.32
N PRO A 40 -17.05 2.85 -12.73
CA PRO A 40 -15.80 3.19 -12.07
C PRO A 40 -15.31 4.59 -12.51
N PHE A 41 -14.96 5.41 -11.53
CA PHE A 41 -14.35 6.73 -11.69
C PHE A 41 -12.93 6.72 -11.12
N LEU A 42 -12.06 7.47 -11.77
CA LEU A 42 -10.74 7.82 -11.25
C LEU A 42 -10.87 9.14 -10.50
N HIS A 43 -10.68 9.10 -9.19
CA HIS A 43 -10.57 10.29 -8.37
C HIS A 43 -9.10 10.60 -8.13
N GLY A 44 -8.62 11.78 -8.52
CA GLY A 44 -7.23 12.15 -8.37
C GLY A 44 -7.07 13.66 -8.16
N VAL A 45 -5.83 14.07 -7.95
CA VAL A 45 -5.46 15.48 -7.82
C VAL A 45 -4.32 15.77 -8.78
N TRP A 46 -4.52 16.77 -9.64
CA TRP A 46 -3.47 17.34 -10.46
C TRP A 46 -2.79 18.46 -9.67
N TYR A 47 -1.46 18.44 -9.57
CA TYR A 47 -0.68 19.52 -8.97
C TYR A 47 0.12 20.24 -10.05
N SER A 48 0.02 21.57 -10.11
CA SER A 48 0.92 22.41 -10.88
C SER A 48 2.08 22.82 -9.99
N ASP A 49 3.31 22.43 -10.37
CA ASP A 49 4.54 22.84 -9.66
C ASP A 49 4.79 24.35 -9.81
N ASP A 50 4.32 24.97 -10.90
CA ASP A 50 4.56 26.38 -11.22
C ASP A 50 3.72 27.33 -10.35
N ASP A 51 2.46 26.97 -10.08
CA ASP A 51 1.50 27.82 -9.38
C ASP A 51 1.22 27.37 -7.93
N GLY A 52 1.68 26.16 -7.55
CA GLY A 52 1.38 25.55 -6.25
C GLY A 52 -0.10 25.24 -6.04
N VAL A 53 -0.88 25.17 -7.13
CA VAL A 53 -2.32 24.92 -7.10
C VAL A 53 -2.60 23.46 -7.44
N GLY A 54 -3.42 22.81 -6.60
CA GLY A 54 -3.96 21.47 -6.84
C GLY A 54 -5.41 21.53 -7.31
N VAL A 55 -5.77 20.74 -8.31
CA VAL A 55 -7.16 20.59 -8.79
C VAL A 55 -7.59 19.13 -8.66
N GLU A 56 -8.66 18.91 -7.91
CA GLU A 56 -9.29 17.60 -7.80
C GLU A 56 -10.09 17.28 -9.06
N PHE A 57 -10.00 16.04 -9.53
CA PHE A 57 -10.76 15.57 -10.67
C PHE A 57 -11.45 14.23 -10.39
N ASN A 58 -12.57 14.03 -11.09
CA ASN A 58 -13.33 12.78 -11.08
C ASN A 58 -13.62 12.40 -12.53
N HIS A 59 -12.96 11.37 -13.03
CA HIS A 59 -12.99 11.02 -14.44
C HIS A 59 -13.62 9.64 -14.64
N ASN A 60 -14.66 9.59 -15.48
CA ASN A 60 -15.30 8.34 -15.87
C ASN A 60 -14.31 7.50 -16.68
N ILE A 61 -13.83 6.40 -16.09
CA ILE A 61 -12.78 5.55 -16.67
C ILE A 61 -13.26 4.92 -17.98
N ILE A 62 -14.51 4.42 -18.00
CA ILE A 62 -15.10 3.78 -19.19
C ILE A 62 -15.32 4.80 -20.31
N GLY A 63 -15.93 5.95 -19.97
CA GLY A 63 -16.29 6.99 -20.94
C GLY A 63 -15.08 7.62 -21.61
N ARG A 64 -13.98 7.80 -20.86
CA ARG A 64 -12.71 8.32 -21.37
C ARG A 64 -11.77 7.24 -21.91
N LYS A 65 -12.09 5.95 -21.73
CA LYS A 65 -11.24 4.81 -22.10
C LYS A 65 -9.86 4.87 -21.44
N LEU A 66 -9.81 5.29 -20.18
CA LEU A 66 -8.56 5.40 -19.42
C LEU A 66 -8.03 4.01 -19.07
N LYS A 67 -6.70 3.84 -19.11
CA LYS A 67 -6.05 2.65 -18.62
C LYS A 67 -5.59 2.88 -17.19
N CYS A 68 -5.99 2.00 -16.29
CA CYS A 68 -5.59 2.07 -14.90
C CYS A 68 -4.72 0.87 -14.56
N PHE A 69 -3.66 1.13 -13.81
CA PHE A 69 -2.68 0.14 -13.41
C PHE A 69 -2.70 0.00 -11.90
N ARG A 70 -2.64 -1.24 -11.42
CA ARG A 70 -2.58 -1.49 -9.98
C ARG A 70 -1.30 -0.92 -9.40
N VAL A 71 -1.44 -0.12 -8.34
CA VAL A 71 -0.32 0.26 -7.48
C VAL A 71 -0.16 -0.83 -6.43
N GLU A 72 0.92 -1.58 -6.52
CA GLU A 72 1.28 -2.55 -5.48
C GLU A 72 1.91 -1.79 -4.32
N ASP A 73 1.29 -1.86 -3.14
CA ASP A 73 1.94 -1.38 -1.93
C ASP A 73 2.98 -2.43 -1.50
N LYS A 74 4.25 -2.12 -1.74
CA LYS A 74 5.38 -2.97 -1.31
C LYS A 74 5.33 -3.28 0.18
N LYS A 75 4.71 -2.40 0.99
CA LYS A 75 4.57 -2.57 2.43
C LYS A 75 3.58 -3.65 2.81
N GLU A 76 2.62 -4.01 1.95
CA GLU A 76 1.67 -5.11 2.20
C GLU A 76 2.28 -6.49 1.92
N ILE A 77 3.43 -6.55 1.25
CA ILE A 77 4.17 -7.79 1.07
C ILE A 77 4.81 -8.15 2.41
N ALA A 78 4.32 -9.20 3.07
CA ALA A 78 4.85 -9.59 4.37
C ALA A 78 6.33 -10.00 4.25
N MET A 79 7.21 -9.30 4.96
CA MET A 79 8.65 -9.55 4.96
C MET A 79 9.11 -10.04 6.33
N PRO A 80 10.04 -11.02 6.40
CA PRO A 80 10.62 -11.43 7.68
C PRO A 80 11.47 -10.29 8.26
N PRO A 81 11.43 -10.08 9.59
CA PRO A 81 12.40 -9.22 10.28
C PRO A 81 13.85 -9.63 9.99
N GLN A 82 14.76 -8.67 10.11
CA GLN A 82 16.19 -8.91 9.91
C GLN A 82 16.95 -8.77 11.24
N ASN A 83 17.95 -9.63 11.46
CA ASN A 83 18.87 -9.46 12.57
C ASN A 83 19.75 -8.23 12.34
N LYS A 84 19.85 -7.38 13.35
CA LYS A 84 20.67 -6.17 13.36
C LYS A 84 21.55 -6.18 14.61
N GLU A 85 22.85 -6.04 14.43
CA GLU A 85 23.79 -5.90 15.54
C GLU A 85 23.60 -4.54 16.23
N ILE A 86 23.51 -4.56 17.56
CA ILE A 86 23.35 -3.37 18.40
C ILE A 86 24.58 -3.07 19.27
N GLY A 87 25.62 -3.90 19.15
CA GLY A 87 26.91 -3.73 19.84
C GLY A 87 27.23 -4.93 20.76
N PHE A 88 28.52 -5.12 21.08
CA PHE A 88 29.00 -6.20 21.96
C PHE A 88 28.60 -7.62 21.56
N GLY A 89 28.28 -7.85 20.29
CA GLY A 89 27.79 -9.14 19.79
C GLY A 89 26.30 -9.38 20.00
N ASP A 90 25.57 -8.43 20.61
CA ASP A 90 24.12 -8.51 20.76
C ASP A 90 23.41 -8.21 19.44
N GLN A 91 22.40 -9.03 19.13
CA GLN A 91 21.55 -8.88 17.95
C GLN A 91 20.10 -8.58 18.36
N THR A 92 19.43 -7.77 17.55
CA THR A 92 18.01 -7.46 17.71
C THR A 92 17.27 -7.61 16.38
N LEU A 93 15.97 -7.91 16.43
CA LEU A 93 15.13 -7.94 15.24
C LEU A 93 14.80 -6.51 14.81
N ALA A 94 14.95 -6.24 13.52
CA ALA A 94 14.66 -4.95 12.91
C ALA A 94 13.72 -5.08 11.72
N CYS A 95 12.96 -4.00 11.46
CA CYS A 95 12.13 -3.89 10.26
C CYS A 95 13.01 -3.96 9.00
N PRO A 96 12.69 -4.82 8.02
CA PRO A 96 13.49 -4.94 6.79
C PRO A 96 13.38 -3.72 5.87
N ASN A 97 12.36 -2.87 6.06
CA ASN A 97 12.15 -1.68 5.24
C ASN A 97 12.82 -0.43 5.85
N CYS A 98 12.64 -0.18 7.15
CA CYS A 98 13.16 1.05 7.79
C CYS A 98 14.28 0.81 8.81
N GLY A 99 14.69 -0.44 9.05
CA GLY A 99 15.82 -0.77 9.93
C GLY A 99 15.60 -0.53 11.44
N GLN A 100 14.37 -0.22 11.84
CA GLN A 100 14.03 0.10 13.23
C GLN A 100 13.76 -1.16 14.05
N SER A 101 14.28 -1.21 15.27
CA SER A 101 14.34 -2.42 16.11
C SER A 101 13.14 -2.60 17.05
N ALA A 102 12.36 -1.54 17.27
CA ALA A 102 11.13 -1.59 18.08
C ALA A 102 9.96 -2.20 17.29
N ILE A 103 10.12 -3.44 16.85
CA ILE A 103 9.12 -4.23 16.09
C ILE A 103 8.57 -5.42 16.88
N VAL A 104 8.99 -5.61 18.12
CA VAL A 104 8.53 -6.65 19.03
C VAL A 104 7.72 -6.03 20.16
N ASN A 105 6.63 -6.68 20.58
CA ASN A 105 5.83 -6.24 21.71
C ASN A 105 6.43 -6.76 23.04
N PRO A 106 6.99 -5.88 23.89
CA PRO A 106 7.62 -6.31 25.15
C PRO A 106 6.60 -6.73 26.22
N PHE A 107 5.31 -6.42 26.04
CA PHE A 107 4.26 -6.68 27.04
C PHE A 107 3.54 -8.02 26.82
N ARG A 108 3.78 -8.72 25.71
CA ARG A 108 3.22 -10.06 25.45
C ARG A 108 4.20 -11.15 25.90
N LYS A 109 3.68 -12.23 26.50
CA LYS A 109 4.46 -13.32 27.11
C LYS A 109 5.52 -13.90 26.16
N ASP A 110 5.21 -13.98 24.87
CA ASP A 110 6.05 -14.65 23.88
C ASP A 110 6.91 -13.69 23.03
N ARG A 111 7.01 -12.41 23.42
CA ARG A 111 7.73 -11.37 22.65
C ARG A 111 7.34 -11.39 21.17
N GLU A 112 6.03 -11.39 20.93
CA GLU A 112 5.43 -11.45 19.60
C GLU A 112 5.82 -10.22 18.76
N ILE A 113 6.13 -10.46 17.48
CA ILE A 113 6.41 -9.40 16.51
C ILE A 113 5.10 -8.70 16.16
N TYR A 114 5.11 -7.37 16.09
CA TYR A 114 3.93 -6.63 15.61
C TYR A 114 3.60 -7.03 14.17
N PRO A 115 2.32 -7.24 13.80
CA PRO A 115 1.93 -7.60 12.43
C PRO A 115 2.39 -6.58 11.38
N TYR A 116 2.51 -5.31 11.78
CA TYR A 116 3.03 -4.22 10.97
C TYR A 116 4.10 -3.46 11.77
N CYS A 117 5.14 -3.01 11.07
CA CYS A 117 6.16 -2.14 11.64
C CYS A 117 5.51 -0.85 12.18
N PRO A 118 5.65 -0.53 13.48
CA PRO A 118 5.03 0.66 14.07
C PRO A 118 5.52 1.99 13.49
N TRP A 119 6.62 1.97 12.72
CA TRP A 119 7.31 3.16 12.24
C TRP A 119 7.03 3.46 10.78
N CYS A 120 7.00 2.44 9.92
CA CYS A 120 6.86 2.64 8.47
C CYS A 120 5.65 1.94 7.86
N GLY A 121 4.92 1.13 8.63
CA GLY A 121 3.75 0.38 8.16
C GLY A 121 4.08 -0.87 7.34
N GLN A 122 5.34 -1.31 7.27
CA GLN A 122 5.72 -2.56 6.61
C GLN A 122 5.07 -3.75 7.31
N LYS A 123 4.34 -4.59 6.57
CA LYS A 123 3.82 -5.86 7.07
C LYS A 123 4.97 -6.82 7.37
N LEU A 124 4.98 -7.36 8.58
CA LEU A 124 6.02 -8.26 9.07
C LEU A 124 5.48 -9.69 9.10
N LYS A 125 6.30 -10.65 8.66
CA LYS A 125 6.03 -12.07 8.89
C LYS A 125 6.39 -12.41 10.32
N GLU A 126 5.59 -13.26 10.95
CA GLU A 126 6.02 -13.94 12.18
C GLU A 126 7.33 -14.66 11.87
N ALA A 127 8.31 -14.52 12.77
CA ALA A 127 9.49 -15.38 12.72
C ALA A 127 8.97 -16.80 13.00
N GLY A 128 8.75 -17.58 11.96
CA GLY A 128 8.51 -19.00 12.10
C GLY A 128 9.68 -19.56 12.90
N ASN A 129 9.37 -20.25 14.00
CA ASN A 129 10.35 -21.06 14.70
C ASN A 129 10.96 -22.01 13.66
N GLU A 130 12.16 -21.71 13.16
CA GLU A 130 13.06 -22.73 12.66
C GLU A 130 13.39 -23.61 13.87
N GLN A 131 12.51 -24.56 14.16
CA GLN A 131 12.88 -25.75 14.89
C GLN A 131 13.93 -26.45 14.02
N THR A 132 15.19 -26.17 14.31
CA THR A 132 16.31 -27.04 13.96
C THR A 132 16.03 -28.41 14.56
N GLU A 133 15.69 -29.38 13.72
CA GLU A 133 15.96 -30.81 13.96
C GLU A 133 17.43 -31.12 13.67
#